data_AF-A0A6A2YHN1-F1
#
_entry.id   AF-A0A6A2YHN1-F1
#
_cell.length_a   1.000
_cell.length_b   1.000
_cell.length_c   1.000
_cell.angle_alpha   90.00
_cell.angle_beta   90.00
_cell.angle_gamma   90.00
#
_symmetry.space_group_name_H-M   'P 1'
#
loop_
_entity.id
_entity.type
_entity.pdbx_description
1 polymer ?
#
loop_
_entity_poly.entity_id
_entity_poly.type
_entity_poly.pdbx_seq_one_letter_code
_entity_poly.pdbx_strand_id
1 'polypeptide(L)'
;MASSLSLGSIPSSSIHLQWPCRKSNIACSLQTPSILHLPKQSSPDYSDHTCSTVKTQPQQWNPFQRAAAMALDVVENALVSHERHHPLPKTADPTVQISGNFAPVPDQPVKRRLPVTGTIPDFKNGSASYACRFTETNRSFKNELWGVRHGTGVANAGLVYFNGHLLAMSEDDLPYHVRVTKSGTWKPLADMILMPYLKYFRFLPDGKKSHDVEIPVDGPTMIHDFAITENFVVIPDQQVVFKLPEMIHGGSPVVYDKNKKSRFGILAKNATDASVIKWIDTPDCFCFHLWNAWEEPETDEVVVIGSCMTPPDSIFNECDESLKSVLFEIRLNLRTGKSTRRPITSDSEQVNLEAGMVNRNLLGRKTRFAYLALAEPWPKVSGFAKVDLSTGQVKNYIYGDQRYGGEPLFFPRNPNSKNEDDGYILAFVHNEKTWKSELQIVNAMNLHLEATVKLPSRVPYGFHGTFISSKDLEKQA
;
A
#
# COMPACT_ATOMS: atom_id res chain seq x y z
N MET A 1 -19.44 57.28 40.24
CA MET A 1 -19.40 58.74 40.03
C MET A 1 -17.95 59.15 39.78
N ALA A 2 -17.78 60.21 38.99
CA ALA A 2 -16.56 60.97 38.75
C ALA A 2 -15.52 60.39 37.77
N SER A 3 -15.55 61.05 36.60
CA SER A 3 -14.66 61.08 35.46
C SER A 3 -13.42 61.97 35.66
N SER A 4 -12.59 62.04 34.61
CA SER A 4 -11.74 63.18 34.18
C SER A 4 -10.27 63.09 34.64
N LEU A 5 -9.22 63.40 33.87
CA LEU A 5 -9.03 64.33 32.74
C LEU A 5 -7.86 63.89 31.83
N SER A 6 -7.94 64.30 30.57
CA SER A 6 -6.92 64.18 29.51
C SER A 6 -5.83 65.25 29.58
N LEU A 7 -4.71 65.01 28.87
CA LEU A 7 -3.88 65.92 28.02
C LEU A 7 -2.60 65.12 27.70
N GLY A 8 -1.99 65.02 26.52
CA GLY A 8 -2.12 65.57 25.18
C GLY A 8 -0.99 64.92 24.34
N SER A 9 -1.16 64.84 23.02
CA SER A 9 -0.21 64.35 22.00
C SER A 9 1.10 65.18 21.99
N ILE A 10 2.28 64.73 21.51
CA ILE A 10 2.70 64.28 20.15
C ILE A 10 4.08 63.51 20.26
N PRO A 11 4.75 63.09 19.16
CA PRO A 11 4.81 61.75 18.57
C PRO A 11 6.07 60.95 18.94
N SER A 12 5.99 59.62 18.95
CA SER A 12 7.20 58.79 18.84
C SER A 12 7.02 57.71 17.76
N SER A 13 7.94 57.77 16.81
CA SER A 13 8.12 56.85 15.69
C SER A 13 8.26 55.41 16.18
N SER A 14 7.27 54.57 15.86
CA SER A 14 7.35 53.12 16.05
C SER A 14 7.82 52.48 14.75
N ILE A 15 9.00 51.85 14.81
CA ILE A 15 9.52 50.99 13.75
C ILE A 15 8.64 49.74 13.69
N HIS A 16 7.82 49.62 12.65
CA HIS A 16 7.13 48.38 12.33
C HIS A 16 8.09 47.42 11.63
N LEU A 17 8.63 46.46 12.37
CA LEU A 17 9.21 45.25 11.79
C LEU A 17 8.05 44.38 11.30
N GLN A 18 7.67 44.54 10.02
CA GLN A 18 6.83 43.59 9.31
C GLN A 18 7.60 42.28 9.14
N TRP A 19 7.20 41.25 9.88
CA TRP A 19 7.51 39.88 9.51
C TRP A 19 6.59 39.48 8.34
N PRO A 20 7.13 39.10 7.17
CA PRO A 20 6.29 38.57 6.12
C PRO A 20 5.76 37.21 6.55
N CYS A 21 4.50 37.17 7.00
CA CYS A 21 3.74 35.94 7.17
C CYS A 21 3.44 35.37 5.78
N ARG A 22 4.44 34.71 5.18
CA ARG A 22 4.21 33.84 4.01
C ARG A 22 3.43 32.63 4.51
N LYS A 23 2.11 32.63 4.28
CA LYS A 23 1.34 31.39 4.19
C LYS A 23 1.96 30.56 3.07
N SER A 24 2.86 29.64 3.41
CA SER A 24 3.30 28.60 2.49
C SER A 24 2.13 27.63 2.33
N ASN A 25 1.31 27.83 1.30
CA ASN A 25 0.44 26.78 0.80
C ASN A 25 1.35 25.68 0.23
N ILE A 26 1.69 24.69 1.05
CA ILE A 26 2.36 23.47 0.59
C ILE A 26 1.28 22.61 -0.06
N ALA A 27 1.19 22.69 -1.39
CA ALA A 27 0.36 21.80 -2.17
C ALA A 27 1.05 20.42 -2.26
N CYS A 28 0.33 19.37 -1.85
CA CYS A 28 0.70 17.99 -2.12
C CYS A 28 0.87 17.80 -3.64
N SER A 29 1.92 17.11 -4.06
CA SER A 29 2.35 16.94 -5.47
C SER A 29 1.33 16.22 -6.37
N LEU A 30 0.20 15.75 -5.82
CA LEU A 30 -0.88 15.13 -6.57
C LEU A 30 -1.78 16.14 -7.32
N GLN A 31 -1.65 17.45 -7.10
CA GLN A 31 -2.66 18.43 -7.56
C GLN A 31 -2.13 19.72 -8.22
N THR A 32 -1.03 19.68 -8.99
CA THR A 32 -0.63 20.85 -9.82
C THR A 32 -0.98 20.66 -11.31
N PRO A 33 -1.49 21.70 -12.01
CA PRO A 33 -1.65 21.68 -13.47
C PRO A 33 -0.30 21.87 -14.15
N SER A 34 0.00 21.05 -15.16
CA SER A 34 1.23 21.15 -15.94
C SER A 34 1.22 22.41 -16.81
N ILE A 35 2.06 23.38 -16.48
CA ILE A 35 2.49 24.42 -17.43
C ILE A 35 4.00 24.27 -17.55
N LEU A 36 4.45 23.53 -18.56
CA LEU A 36 5.74 23.74 -19.24
C LEU A 36 5.88 22.77 -20.42
N HIS A 37 6.32 23.33 -21.55
CA HIS A 37 6.62 22.65 -22.80
C HIS A 37 8.05 22.11 -22.71
N LEU A 38 8.23 20.80 -22.80
CA LEU A 38 9.56 20.19 -22.95
C LEU A 38 9.98 20.21 -24.44
N PRO A 39 11.28 20.28 -24.74
CA PRO A 39 11.76 20.32 -26.11
C PRO A 39 11.43 19.01 -26.83
N LYS A 40 10.87 19.12 -28.05
CA LYS A 40 10.66 17.98 -28.95
C LYS A 40 12.00 17.28 -29.19
N GLN A 41 12.22 16.12 -28.58
CA GLN A 41 13.16 15.17 -29.13
C GLN A 41 12.60 14.66 -30.46
N SER A 42 13.41 14.72 -31.50
CA SER A 42 13.08 14.31 -32.86
C SER A 42 12.59 12.87 -32.88
N SER A 43 11.35 12.69 -33.31
CA SER A 43 10.73 11.41 -33.60
C SER A 43 11.58 10.66 -34.63
N PRO A 44 11.98 9.39 -34.40
CA PRO A 44 12.35 8.54 -35.52
C PRO A 44 11.07 8.21 -36.29
N ASP A 45 11.12 8.48 -37.60
CA ASP A 45 10.05 8.20 -38.55
C ASP A 45 9.85 6.68 -38.62
N TYR A 46 8.74 6.19 -38.06
CA TYR A 46 8.34 4.79 -38.17
C TYR A 46 6.96 4.71 -38.80
N SER A 47 7.00 4.41 -40.10
CA SER A 47 5.86 3.99 -40.91
C SER A 47 5.06 2.88 -40.24
N ASP A 48 3.75 2.94 -40.42
CA ASP A 48 2.74 1.94 -40.03
C ASP A 48 3.24 0.50 -40.21
N HIS A 49 3.65 -0.12 -39.10
CA HIS A 49 3.77 -1.57 -39.01
C HIS A 49 2.67 -2.09 -38.10
N THR A 50 1.64 -2.62 -38.76
CA THR A 50 0.66 -3.56 -38.24
C THR A 50 1.24 -4.49 -37.19
N CYS A 51 0.51 -4.61 -36.07
CA CYS A 51 0.66 -5.57 -34.98
C CYS A 51 1.46 -6.83 -35.35
N SER A 52 2.78 -6.80 -35.13
CA SER A 52 3.61 -7.99 -35.12
C SER A 52 3.59 -8.55 -33.71
N THR A 53 2.99 -9.73 -33.56
CA THR A 53 3.26 -10.63 -32.46
C THR A 53 4.76 -10.64 -32.19
N VAL A 54 5.19 -10.25 -30.99
CA VAL A 54 6.56 -10.47 -30.54
C VAL A 54 6.72 -11.99 -30.46
N LYS A 55 7.18 -12.61 -31.55
CA LYS A 55 7.70 -13.96 -31.53
C LYS A 55 8.92 -13.90 -30.62
N THR A 56 8.80 -14.43 -29.41
CA THR A 56 9.96 -14.88 -28.66
C THR A 56 10.78 -15.76 -29.61
N GLN A 57 11.97 -15.31 -30.00
CA GLN A 57 12.90 -16.21 -30.67
C GLN A 57 13.15 -17.35 -29.67
N PRO A 58 12.88 -18.61 -30.02
CA PRO A 58 13.21 -19.71 -29.12
C PRO A 58 14.72 -19.63 -28.88
N GLN A 59 15.12 -19.58 -27.62
CA GLN A 59 16.53 -19.57 -27.26
C GLN A 59 17.14 -20.85 -27.83
N GLN A 60 17.96 -20.71 -28.88
CA GLN A 60 18.60 -21.87 -29.50
C GLN A 60 19.73 -22.33 -28.59
N TRP A 61 19.37 -23.16 -27.61
CA TRP A 61 20.36 -23.81 -26.75
C TRP A 61 21.29 -24.65 -27.61
N ASN A 62 22.60 -24.51 -27.36
CA ASN A 62 23.58 -25.39 -27.96
C ASN A 62 23.44 -26.82 -27.38
N PRO A 63 23.98 -27.85 -28.05
CA PRO A 63 23.81 -29.24 -27.59
C PRO A 63 24.27 -29.49 -26.16
N PHE A 64 25.32 -28.80 -25.70
CA PHE A 64 25.81 -28.89 -24.32
C PHE A 64 24.82 -28.30 -23.32
N GLN A 65 24.25 -27.11 -23.59
CA GLN A 65 23.22 -26.48 -22.76
C GLN A 65 21.96 -27.35 -22.66
N ARG A 66 21.54 -27.98 -23.76
CA ARG A 66 20.41 -28.92 -23.74
C ARG A 66 20.69 -30.13 -22.87
N ALA A 67 21.87 -30.72 -23.00
CA ALA A 67 22.26 -31.86 -22.17
C ALA A 67 22.36 -31.47 -20.69
N ALA A 68 22.94 -30.32 -20.38
CA ALA A 68 23.04 -29.80 -19.02
C ALA A 68 21.66 -29.51 -18.41
N ALA A 69 20.74 -28.89 -19.15
CA ALA A 69 19.38 -28.64 -18.68
C ALA A 69 18.61 -29.94 -18.44
N MET A 70 18.69 -30.92 -19.35
CA MET A 70 18.09 -32.24 -19.12
C MET A 70 18.64 -32.91 -17.85
N ALA A 71 19.95 -32.79 -17.59
CA ALA A 71 20.54 -33.32 -16.36
C ALA A 71 20.04 -32.57 -15.11
N LEU A 72 19.91 -31.24 -15.17
CA LEU A 72 19.35 -30.44 -14.09
C LEU A 72 17.88 -30.79 -13.83
N ASP A 73 17.07 -30.98 -14.87
CA ASP A 73 15.67 -31.41 -14.74
C ASP A 73 15.58 -32.78 -14.04
N VAL A 74 16.49 -33.72 -14.34
CA VAL A 74 16.54 -35.02 -13.66
C VAL A 74 16.88 -34.87 -12.18
N VAL A 75 17.87 -34.02 -11.86
CA VAL A 75 18.27 -33.74 -10.47
C VAL A 75 17.14 -33.03 -9.71
N GLU A 76 16.49 -32.03 -10.32
CA GLU A 76 15.35 -31.32 -9.75
C GLU A 76 14.20 -32.29 -9.47
N ASN A 77 13.84 -33.15 -10.42
CA ASN A 77 12.78 -34.14 -10.22
C ASN A 77 13.10 -35.12 -9.08
N ALA A 78 14.36 -35.53 -8.94
CA ALA A 78 14.78 -36.39 -7.83
C ALA A 78 14.69 -35.66 -6.48
N LEU A 79 15.13 -34.40 -6.41
CA LEU A 79 15.01 -33.56 -5.21
C LEU A 79 13.55 -33.31 -4.85
N VAL A 80 12.72 -32.88 -5.80
CA VAL A 80 11.28 -32.66 -5.59
C VAL A 80 10.60 -33.95 -5.14
N SER A 81 10.96 -35.10 -5.71
CA SER A 81 10.43 -36.39 -5.27
C SER A 81 10.83 -36.72 -3.83
N HIS A 82 12.06 -36.40 -3.43
CA HIS A 82 12.52 -36.58 -2.06
C HIS A 82 11.81 -35.64 -1.07
N GLU A 83 11.70 -34.36 -1.42
CA GLU A 83 11.00 -33.34 -0.63
C GLU A 83 9.52 -33.68 -0.43
N ARG A 84 8.86 -34.28 -1.41
CA ARG A 84 7.46 -34.74 -1.29
C ARG A 84 7.23 -35.80 -0.22
N HIS A 85 8.27 -36.45 0.32
CA HIS A 85 8.14 -37.33 1.48
C HIS A 85 7.94 -36.58 2.80
N HIS A 86 8.21 -35.28 2.83
CA HIS A 86 7.95 -34.41 3.96
C HIS A 86 6.71 -33.56 3.66
N PRO A 87 5.74 -33.48 4.59
CA PRO A 87 4.60 -32.58 4.41
C PRO A 87 5.09 -31.13 4.40
N LEU A 88 4.55 -30.32 3.49
CA LEU A 88 4.79 -28.89 3.49
C LEU A 88 4.01 -28.24 4.64
N PRO A 89 4.57 -27.21 5.31
CA PRO A 89 3.78 -26.39 6.23
C PRO A 89 2.65 -25.70 5.45
N LYS A 90 1.51 -25.46 6.09
CA LYS A 90 0.34 -24.80 5.50
C LYS A 90 0.68 -23.43 4.92
N THR A 91 1.68 -22.73 5.45
CA THR A 91 2.16 -21.43 4.93
C THR A 91 2.86 -21.54 3.57
N ALA A 92 3.32 -22.73 3.17
CA ALA A 92 3.97 -22.99 1.89
C ALA A 92 3.22 -24.01 1.01
N ASP A 93 2.29 -24.80 1.57
CA ASP A 93 1.51 -25.79 0.83
C ASP A 93 0.53 -25.11 -0.16
N PRO A 94 0.69 -25.29 -1.48
CA PRO A 94 -0.22 -24.71 -2.47
C PRO A 94 -1.66 -25.19 -2.30
N THR A 95 -1.88 -26.42 -1.84
CA THR A 95 -3.24 -26.94 -1.62
C THR A 95 -3.99 -26.15 -0.55
N VAL A 96 -3.28 -25.42 0.31
CA VAL A 96 -3.82 -24.46 1.27
C VAL A 96 -3.80 -23.04 0.70
N GLN A 97 -2.62 -22.56 0.29
CA GLN A 97 -2.40 -21.15 -0.07
C GLN A 97 -3.17 -20.68 -1.31
N ILE A 98 -3.40 -21.56 -2.30
CA ILE A 98 -4.18 -21.25 -3.51
C ILE A 98 -5.56 -21.93 -3.52
N SER A 99 -6.06 -22.32 -2.33
CA SER A 99 -7.39 -22.92 -2.20
C SER A 99 -8.52 -21.90 -2.32
N GLY A 100 -9.70 -22.37 -2.74
CA GLY A 100 -10.89 -21.52 -2.82
C GLY A 100 -10.71 -20.32 -3.76
N ASN A 101 -11.08 -19.13 -3.30
CA ASN A 101 -10.97 -17.91 -4.10
C ASN A 101 -9.57 -17.28 -4.09
N PHE A 102 -8.57 -17.85 -3.38
CA PHE A 102 -7.16 -17.50 -3.57
C PHE A 102 -6.57 -18.08 -4.86
N ALA A 103 -7.24 -19.09 -5.46
CA ALA A 103 -6.81 -19.68 -6.72
C ALA A 103 -6.66 -18.62 -7.83
N PRO A 104 -5.66 -18.74 -8.72
CA PRO A 104 -5.45 -17.78 -9.80
C PRO A 104 -6.60 -17.77 -10.80
N VAL A 105 -6.75 -16.66 -11.51
CA VAL A 105 -7.65 -16.53 -12.67
C VAL A 105 -6.84 -16.12 -13.90
N PRO A 106 -7.19 -16.60 -15.10
CA PRO A 106 -6.52 -16.18 -16.32
C PRO A 106 -6.95 -14.77 -16.72
N ASP A 107 -6.11 -14.14 -17.53
CA ASP A 107 -6.36 -12.84 -18.17
C ASP A 107 -7.78 -12.70 -18.74
N GLN A 108 -8.42 -11.58 -18.43
CA GLN A 108 -9.75 -11.22 -18.94
C GLN A 108 -9.69 -9.96 -19.79
N PRO A 109 -10.00 -10.05 -21.10
CA PRO A 109 -10.03 -8.87 -21.95
C PRO A 109 -11.09 -7.87 -21.48
N VAL A 110 -10.95 -6.62 -21.93
CA VAL A 110 -11.86 -5.54 -21.52
C VAL A 110 -13.30 -5.91 -21.87
N LYS A 111 -14.12 -6.09 -20.84
CA LYS A 111 -15.57 -6.27 -20.96
C LYS A 111 -16.24 -4.97 -20.56
N ARG A 112 -16.96 -4.36 -21.52
CA ARG A 112 -17.62 -3.06 -21.37
C ARG A 112 -19.09 -3.21 -21.00
N ARG A 113 -19.68 -2.17 -20.41
CA ARG A 113 -21.12 -2.09 -20.06
C ARG A 113 -21.55 -3.25 -19.16
N LEU A 114 -20.85 -3.40 -18.04
CA LEU A 114 -21.19 -4.43 -17.06
C LEU A 114 -22.59 -4.20 -16.46
N PRO A 115 -23.34 -5.25 -16.12
CA PRO A 115 -24.63 -5.12 -15.47
C PRO A 115 -24.51 -4.47 -14.09
N VAL A 116 -25.38 -3.51 -13.81
CA VAL A 116 -25.43 -2.78 -12.54
C VAL A 116 -26.80 -2.93 -11.91
N THR A 117 -26.84 -3.24 -10.62
CA THR A 117 -28.04 -3.09 -9.77
C THR A 117 -27.86 -1.82 -8.93
N GLY A 118 -28.91 -1.01 -8.76
CA GLY A 118 -28.82 0.29 -8.08
C GLY A 118 -28.34 1.40 -9.01
N THR A 119 -27.83 2.50 -8.45
CA THR A 119 -27.36 3.66 -9.21
C THR A 119 -25.93 4.00 -8.82
N ILE A 120 -25.00 3.94 -9.77
CA ILE A 120 -23.62 4.41 -9.53
C ILE A 120 -23.68 5.93 -9.35
N PRO A 121 -23.37 6.47 -8.16
CA PRO A 121 -23.57 7.89 -7.90
C PRO A 121 -22.59 8.76 -8.69
N ASP A 122 -22.99 9.99 -9.02
CA ASP A 122 -22.19 11.02 -9.71
C ASP A 122 -21.71 10.67 -11.14
N PHE A 123 -21.94 9.46 -11.63
CA PHE A 123 -21.70 9.05 -13.02
C PHE A 123 -23.02 9.00 -13.80
N LYS A 124 -23.41 10.10 -14.45
CA LYS A 124 -24.57 10.10 -15.38
C LYS A 124 -24.32 9.08 -16.50
N ASN A 125 -25.19 8.09 -16.64
CA ASN A 125 -25.06 6.91 -17.52
C ASN A 125 -23.94 5.93 -17.14
N GLY A 126 -23.54 5.89 -15.86
CA GLY A 126 -22.42 5.13 -15.31
C GLY A 126 -22.29 3.70 -15.85
N SER A 127 -21.45 3.53 -16.87
CA SER A 127 -21.09 2.23 -17.41
C SER A 127 -19.78 1.78 -16.79
N ALA A 128 -19.78 0.63 -16.14
CA ALA A 128 -18.53 0.01 -15.69
C ALA A 128 -17.92 -0.85 -16.81
N SER A 129 -16.59 -0.90 -16.85
CA SER A 129 -15.83 -1.85 -17.65
C SER A 129 -14.83 -2.59 -16.77
N TYR A 130 -14.53 -3.84 -17.09
CA TYR A 130 -13.62 -4.68 -16.31
C TYR A 130 -12.57 -5.30 -17.21
N ALA A 131 -11.34 -5.37 -16.72
CA ALA A 131 -10.24 -6.10 -17.30
C ALA A 131 -9.38 -6.71 -16.19
N CYS A 132 -8.72 -7.83 -16.47
CA CYS A 132 -7.75 -8.46 -15.60
C CYS A 132 -6.56 -8.91 -16.46
N ARG A 133 -5.35 -8.58 -16.02
CA ARG A 133 -4.10 -8.82 -16.73
C ARG A 133 -2.99 -9.12 -15.74
N PHE A 134 -2.10 -10.05 -16.10
CA PHE A 134 -0.82 -10.20 -15.42
C PHE A 134 0.10 -9.02 -15.72
N THR A 135 0.89 -8.61 -14.72
CA THR A 135 2.05 -7.76 -14.94
C THR A 135 3.11 -8.57 -15.69
N GLU A 136 3.59 -8.05 -16.82
CA GLU A 136 4.68 -8.66 -17.59
C GLU A 136 6.02 -8.43 -16.85
N THR A 137 6.32 -9.28 -15.86
CA THR A 137 7.59 -9.22 -15.13
C THR A 137 8.68 -9.98 -15.88
N ASN A 138 9.95 -9.67 -15.59
CA ASN A 138 11.07 -10.43 -16.13
C ASN A 138 10.98 -11.92 -15.73
N ARG A 139 10.41 -12.21 -14.55
CA ARG A 139 10.13 -13.56 -14.06
C ARG A 139 9.04 -14.28 -14.86
N SER A 140 7.94 -13.61 -15.25
CA SER A 140 6.81 -14.27 -15.92
C SER A 140 7.03 -14.48 -17.42
N PHE A 141 7.78 -13.60 -18.09
CA PHE A 141 7.95 -13.65 -19.55
C PHE A 141 9.16 -14.48 -20.01
N LYS A 142 10.14 -14.71 -19.14
CA LYS A 142 11.35 -15.48 -19.44
C LYS A 142 11.46 -16.60 -18.41
N ASN A 143 10.87 -17.75 -18.72
CA ASN A 143 11.04 -19.04 -18.02
C ASN A 143 12.50 -19.56 -18.09
N GLU A 144 13.49 -18.68 -18.10
CA GLU A 144 14.89 -18.97 -18.31
C GLU A 144 15.72 -18.26 -17.23
N LEU A 145 16.76 -18.95 -16.75
CA LEU A 145 17.73 -18.61 -15.69
C LEU A 145 18.45 -17.24 -15.79
N TRP A 146 18.01 -16.33 -16.67
CA TRP A 146 18.52 -14.96 -16.82
C TRP A 146 18.02 -13.98 -15.74
N GLY A 147 17.15 -14.44 -14.82
CA GLY A 147 16.36 -13.63 -13.89
C GLY A 147 17.15 -12.77 -12.90
N VAL A 148 18.39 -13.13 -12.54
CA VAL A 148 19.10 -12.40 -11.46
C VAL A 148 19.60 -11.01 -11.88
N ARG A 149 19.90 -10.79 -13.18
CA ARG A 149 20.48 -9.52 -13.65
C ARG A 149 19.46 -8.42 -13.96
N HIS A 150 18.18 -8.76 -14.08
CA HIS A 150 17.14 -7.81 -14.50
C HIS A 150 15.96 -7.78 -13.51
N GLY A 151 16.17 -8.22 -12.27
CA GLY A 151 15.12 -8.32 -11.25
C GLY A 151 14.29 -9.60 -11.36
N THR A 152 13.92 -10.15 -10.20
CA THR A 152 13.12 -11.38 -10.06
C THR A 152 11.75 -11.13 -9.42
N GLY A 153 11.39 -9.86 -9.26
CA GLY A 153 10.17 -9.45 -8.57
C GLY A 153 8.89 -9.93 -9.25
N VAL A 154 7.84 -9.99 -8.44
CA VAL A 154 6.51 -10.48 -8.84
C VAL A 154 5.49 -9.36 -9.02
N ALA A 155 5.80 -8.15 -8.59
CA ALA A 155 4.98 -6.95 -8.80
C ALA A 155 3.50 -7.11 -8.38
N ASN A 156 3.27 -7.72 -7.20
CA ASN A 156 1.96 -8.12 -6.71
C ASN A 156 1.54 -7.42 -5.38
N ALA A 157 2.42 -6.60 -4.79
CA ALA A 157 2.20 -6.08 -3.45
C ALA A 157 1.24 -4.88 -3.40
N GLY A 158 1.11 -4.12 -4.50
CA GLY A 158 0.17 -3.00 -4.55
C GLY A 158 0.30 -2.13 -5.80
N LEU A 159 -0.51 -1.08 -5.87
CA LEU A 159 -0.56 -0.16 -7.01
C LEU A 159 -0.49 1.31 -6.58
N VAL A 160 0.37 2.10 -7.21
CA VAL A 160 0.50 3.54 -6.96
C VAL A 160 0.44 4.32 -8.27
N TYR A 161 -0.27 5.45 -8.29
CA TYR A 161 -0.25 6.38 -9.42
C TYR A 161 0.60 7.61 -9.08
N PHE A 162 1.67 7.85 -9.85
CA PHE A 162 2.62 8.92 -9.61
C PHE A 162 3.10 9.54 -10.93
N ASN A 163 3.05 10.86 -11.05
CA ASN A 163 3.53 11.63 -12.21
C ASN A 163 3.08 11.10 -13.58
N GLY A 164 1.81 10.70 -13.70
CA GLY A 164 1.27 10.16 -14.94
C GLY A 164 1.43 8.64 -15.10
N HIS A 165 2.14 7.96 -14.21
CA HIS A 165 2.46 6.54 -14.32
C HIS A 165 1.70 5.73 -13.26
N LEU A 166 1.07 4.62 -13.68
CA LEU A 166 0.61 3.59 -12.74
C LEU A 166 1.77 2.61 -12.51
N LEU A 167 2.09 2.33 -11.26
CA LEU A 167 3.24 1.52 -10.85
C LEU A 167 2.74 0.30 -10.06
N ALA A 168 3.08 -0.90 -10.51
CA ALA A 168 2.88 -2.15 -9.79
C ALA A 168 4.09 -2.42 -8.89
N MET A 169 3.86 -2.46 -7.58
CA MET A 169 4.90 -2.53 -6.57
C MET A 169 5.36 -3.98 -6.36
N SER A 170 6.68 -4.17 -6.23
CA SER A 170 7.30 -5.40 -5.76
C SER A 170 8.07 -5.08 -4.48
N GLU A 171 8.04 -5.96 -3.49
CA GLU A 171 8.80 -5.77 -2.23
C GLU A 171 10.31 -5.95 -2.43
N ASP A 172 10.69 -6.77 -3.41
CA ASP A 172 12.05 -7.25 -3.66
C ASP A 172 12.65 -6.76 -4.99
N ASP A 173 11.95 -5.88 -5.71
CA ASP A 173 12.32 -5.40 -7.04
C ASP A 173 11.78 -3.99 -7.29
N LEU A 174 12.18 -3.36 -8.39
CA LEU A 174 11.63 -2.06 -8.77
C LEU A 174 10.12 -2.12 -9.05
N PRO A 175 9.41 -0.99 -8.90
CA PRO A 175 8.06 -0.86 -9.40
C PRO A 175 7.99 -1.01 -10.93
N TYR A 176 7.02 -1.77 -11.41
CA TYR A 176 6.78 -2.02 -12.83
C TYR A 176 5.79 -0.99 -13.37
N HIS A 177 6.14 -0.28 -14.44
CA HIS A 177 5.24 0.67 -15.08
C HIS A 177 4.10 -0.04 -15.82
N VAL A 178 2.89 0.40 -15.51
CA VAL A 178 1.62 -0.07 -16.06
C VAL A 178 0.96 1.08 -16.82
N ARG A 179 0.51 0.81 -18.06
CA ARG A 179 -0.22 1.78 -18.88
C ARG A 179 -1.67 1.34 -19.10
N VAL A 180 -2.61 2.17 -18.72
CA VAL A 180 -4.05 2.00 -18.95
C VAL A 180 -4.43 2.70 -20.26
N THR A 181 -4.58 1.94 -21.34
CA THR A 181 -5.02 2.45 -22.66
C THR A 181 -6.47 2.06 -22.95
N LYS A 182 -7.14 2.74 -23.90
CA LYS A 182 -8.52 2.38 -24.34
C LYS A 182 -8.62 0.94 -24.91
N SER A 183 -7.48 0.34 -25.28
CA SER A 183 -7.30 -1.04 -25.76
C SER A 183 -6.67 -1.99 -24.73
N GLY A 184 -6.13 -1.49 -23.62
CA GLY A 184 -5.52 -2.29 -22.55
C GLY A 184 -4.19 -2.96 -22.92
N THR A 185 -3.22 -2.23 -23.47
CA THR A 185 -1.86 -2.69 -23.83
C THR A 185 -0.74 -2.08 -22.95
N TRP A 186 0.31 -2.88 -22.66
CA TRP A 186 1.27 -2.78 -21.54
C TRP A 186 2.73 -2.75 -22.03
N LYS A 187 3.68 -2.10 -21.31
CA LYS A 187 5.15 -2.24 -21.48
C LYS A 187 5.93 -1.84 -20.20
N PRO A 188 6.83 -2.69 -19.66
CA PRO A 188 7.68 -2.36 -18.49
C PRO A 188 9.18 -2.12 -18.80
N LEU A 189 9.89 -1.51 -17.83
CA LEU A 189 11.36 -1.33 -17.71
C LEU A 189 11.75 -1.42 -16.21
N ALA A 190 12.90 -2.04 -15.86
CA ALA A 190 13.41 -2.17 -14.48
C ALA A 190 14.97 -2.27 -14.42
N ASP A 191 15.59 -1.87 -13.29
CA ASP A 191 17.02 -2.01 -12.95
C ASP A 191 17.29 -1.95 -11.40
N MET A 192 18.17 -2.78 -10.82
CA MET A 192 18.21 -3.11 -9.37
C MET A 192 19.32 -2.38 -8.54
N ILE A 193 19.16 -2.21 -7.21
CA ILE A 193 20.19 -1.69 -6.27
C ILE A 193 20.35 -2.58 -5.02
N LEU A 194 21.61 -2.82 -4.60
CA LEU A 194 22.06 -3.45 -3.34
C LEU A 194 22.63 -2.41 -2.36
N MET A 195 22.50 -2.66 -1.04
CA MET A 195 23.09 -2.02 0.18
C MET A 195 23.31 -0.49 0.19
N PRO A 196 23.05 0.24 1.31
CA PRO A 196 22.65 -0.13 2.69
C PRO A 196 21.27 -0.77 2.91
N TYR A 197 21.04 -1.30 4.13
CA TYR A 197 19.80 -2.01 4.56
C TYR A 197 18.55 -1.13 4.57
N LEU A 198 18.67 0.16 4.91
CA LEU A 198 17.55 1.10 4.90
C LEU A 198 17.99 2.45 4.33
N LYS A 199 17.22 2.93 3.34
CA LYS A 199 17.38 4.25 2.74
C LYS A 199 16.06 5.00 2.74
N TYR A 200 16.11 6.28 3.01
CA TYR A 200 15.01 7.20 2.75
C TYR A 200 15.35 8.10 1.57
N PHE A 201 14.42 8.24 0.64
CA PHE A 201 14.46 9.22 -0.43
C PHE A 201 13.04 9.59 -0.83
N ARG A 202 12.88 10.69 -1.57
CA ARG A 202 11.60 11.13 -2.11
C ARG A 202 11.73 11.55 -3.56
N PHE A 203 10.65 11.43 -4.32
CA PHE A 203 10.54 12.04 -5.63
C PHE A 203 9.76 13.36 -5.51
N LEU A 204 10.31 14.40 -6.12
CA LEU A 204 9.65 15.70 -6.24
C LEU A 204 8.55 15.63 -7.33
N PRO A 205 7.58 16.58 -7.34
CA PRO A 205 6.56 16.63 -8.39
C PRO A 205 7.12 16.67 -9.81
N ASP A 206 8.33 17.21 -10.01
CA ASP A 206 9.02 17.23 -11.31
C ASP A 206 9.70 15.89 -11.68
N GLY A 207 9.52 14.85 -10.85
CA GLY A 207 10.09 13.53 -11.04
C GLY A 207 11.55 13.39 -10.60
N LYS A 208 12.18 14.45 -10.08
CA LYS A 208 13.56 14.35 -9.58
C LYS A 208 13.61 13.62 -8.24
N LYS A 209 14.50 12.64 -8.15
CA LYS A 209 14.82 11.95 -6.89
C LYS A 209 15.62 12.89 -5.98
N SER A 210 15.32 12.89 -4.68
CA SER A 210 16.19 13.51 -3.68
C SER A 210 17.48 12.70 -3.52
N HIS A 211 18.45 13.26 -2.80
CA HIS A 211 19.56 12.47 -2.29
C HIS A 211 19.05 11.35 -1.37
N ASP A 212 19.77 10.24 -1.36
CA ASP A 212 19.53 9.14 -0.42
C ASP A 212 19.97 9.57 0.98
N VAL A 213 19.13 9.31 1.98
CA VAL A 213 19.48 9.38 3.40
C VAL A 213 19.63 7.95 3.89
N GLU A 214 20.86 7.54 4.17
CA GLU A 214 21.17 6.20 4.67
C GLU A 214 20.87 6.13 6.17
N ILE A 215 19.95 5.26 6.56
CA ILE A 215 19.49 5.17 7.95
C ILE A 215 20.15 3.95 8.59
N PRO A 216 21.09 4.15 9.54
CA PRO A 216 21.73 3.03 10.21
C PRO A 216 20.73 2.30 11.11
N VAL A 217 20.62 0.99 10.91
CA VAL A 217 19.85 0.06 11.74
C VAL A 217 20.76 -1.10 12.17
N ASP A 218 20.51 -1.65 13.36
CA ASP A 218 21.41 -2.64 13.98
C ASP A 218 21.45 -3.98 13.24
N GLY A 219 20.48 -4.23 12.37
CA GLY A 219 20.39 -5.43 11.54
C GLY A 219 19.28 -5.30 10.49
N PRO A 220 19.15 -6.30 9.60
CA PRO A 220 18.14 -6.31 8.56
C PRO A 220 16.75 -6.57 9.16
N THR A 221 16.03 -5.49 9.46
CA THR A 221 14.64 -5.53 9.93
C THR A 221 13.69 -5.58 8.73
N MET A 222 12.62 -6.37 8.82
CA MET A 222 11.54 -6.32 7.83
C MET A 222 10.69 -5.07 8.08
N ILE A 223 10.61 -4.19 7.09
CA ILE A 223 9.81 -2.96 7.12
C ILE A 223 8.86 -3.00 5.92
N HIS A 224 7.69 -3.59 6.13
CA HIS A 224 6.64 -3.69 5.11
C HIS A 224 6.05 -2.33 4.77
N ASP A 225 5.81 -1.53 5.81
CA ASP A 225 5.11 -0.25 5.70
C ASP A 225 5.78 0.83 6.56
N PHE A 226 5.46 2.09 6.27
CA PHE A 226 5.90 3.24 7.04
C PHE A 226 4.84 4.35 6.95
N ALA A 227 4.83 5.27 7.92
CA ALA A 227 3.89 6.37 7.92
C ALA A 227 4.56 7.71 7.59
N ILE A 228 3.75 8.68 7.19
CA ILE A 228 4.17 10.06 6.99
C ILE A 228 3.28 10.97 7.84
N THR A 229 3.80 12.12 8.25
CA THR A 229 3.02 13.23 8.84
C THR A 229 3.04 14.42 7.88
N GLU A 230 2.87 15.66 8.35
CA GLU A 230 3.11 16.85 7.51
C GLU A 230 4.62 17.01 7.24
N ASN A 231 5.44 16.91 8.29
CA ASN A 231 6.86 17.23 8.30
C ASN A 231 7.79 16.02 8.46
N PHE A 232 7.29 14.89 8.96
CA PHE A 232 8.10 13.73 9.30
C PHE A 232 7.75 12.47 8.49
N VAL A 233 8.70 11.56 8.45
CA VAL A 233 8.57 10.15 8.09
C VAL A 233 8.70 9.36 9.39
N VAL A 234 7.84 8.35 9.54
CA VAL A 234 7.74 7.50 10.73
C VAL A 234 8.06 6.07 10.32
N ILE A 235 9.19 5.57 10.80
CA ILE A 235 9.80 4.32 10.36
C ILE A 235 9.65 3.28 11.47
N PRO A 236 8.89 2.19 11.27
CA PRO A 236 8.79 1.11 12.25
C PRO A 236 10.04 0.19 12.18
N ASP A 237 10.92 0.25 13.18
CA ASP A 237 12.01 -0.72 13.37
C ASP A 237 11.55 -1.76 14.41
N GLN A 238 10.94 -2.84 13.93
CA GLN A 238 10.20 -3.82 14.73
C GLN A 238 10.92 -5.19 14.82
N GLN A 239 10.27 -6.18 15.43
CA GLN A 239 10.91 -7.41 15.89
C GLN A 239 11.00 -8.53 14.85
N VAL A 240 10.37 -8.38 13.68
CA VAL A 240 10.52 -9.34 12.58
C VAL A 240 11.75 -8.95 11.76
N VAL A 241 12.74 -9.85 11.71
CA VAL A 241 14.07 -9.61 11.14
C VAL A 241 14.46 -10.71 10.16
N PHE A 242 15.41 -10.40 9.28
CA PHE A 242 15.99 -11.36 8.35
C PHE A 242 17.25 -12.02 8.94
N LYS A 243 17.22 -13.34 9.14
CA LYS A 243 18.37 -14.15 9.59
C LYS A 243 18.69 -15.21 8.53
N LEU A 244 19.42 -14.80 7.48
CA LEU A 244 19.83 -15.70 6.39
C LEU A 244 20.52 -17.00 6.83
N PRO A 245 21.33 -17.05 7.92
CA PRO A 245 21.91 -18.30 8.41
C PRO A 245 20.89 -19.39 8.81
N GLU A 246 19.63 -19.03 9.11
CA GLU A 246 18.58 -20.02 9.41
C GLU A 246 18.30 -20.94 8.21
N MET A 247 18.47 -20.44 6.98
CA MET A 247 18.27 -21.24 5.77
C MET A 247 19.26 -22.41 5.66
N ILE A 248 20.47 -22.28 6.22
CA ILE A 248 21.48 -23.36 6.23
C ILE A 248 20.97 -24.56 7.05
N HIS A 249 20.13 -24.29 8.05
CA HIS A 249 19.53 -25.30 8.92
C HIS A 249 18.12 -25.71 8.46
N GLY A 250 17.66 -25.24 7.29
CA GLY A 250 16.32 -25.51 6.76
C GLY A 250 15.20 -24.67 7.38
N GLY A 251 15.53 -23.64 8.17
CA GLY A 251 14.57 -22.72 8.79
C GLY A 251 14.18 -21.55 7.89
N SER A 252 13.10 -20.85 8.27
CA SER A 252 12.69 -19.60 7.61
C SER A 252 13.73 -18.49 7.84
N PRO A 253 14.13 -17.73 6.81
CA PRO A 253 14.99 -16.57 6.99
C PRO A 253 14.26 -15.40 7.66
N VAL A 254 12.94 -15.44 7.79
CA VAL A 254 12.14 -14.40 8.46
C VAL A 254 11.82 -14.86 9.88
N VAL A 255 12.37 -14.17 10.87
CA VAL A 255 12.37 -14.60 12.27
C VAL A 255 11.82 -13.52 13.18
N TYR A 256 10.99 -13.91 14.14
CA TYR A 256 10.62 -13.05 15.26
C TYR A 256 11.73 -13.03 16.33
N ASP A 257 12.46 -11.92 16.42
CA ASP A 257 13.48 -11.70 17.44
C ASP A 257 12.88 -11.07 18.71
N LYS A 258 12.58 -11.92 19.69
CA LYS A 258 12.04 -11.51 21.00
C LYS A 258 12.97 -10.59 21.79
N ASN A 259 14.28 -10.60 21.51
CA ASN A 259 15.25 -9.75 22.21
C ASN A 259 15.38 -8.36 21.58
N LYS A 260 15.00 -8.20 20.31
CA LYS A 260 14.96 -6.89 19.66
C LYS A 260 13.85 -6.05 20.27
N LYS A 261 14.16 -4.81 20.62
CA LYS A 261 13.14 -3.84 21.05
C LYS A 261 12.51 -3.21 19.82
N SER A 262 11.17 -3.23 19.77
CA SER A 262 10.43 -2.43 18.80
C SER A 262 10.60 -0.94 19.10
N ARG A 263 10.79 -0.12 18.06
CA ARG A 263 10.91 1.33 18.15
C ARG A 263 10.45 2.00 16.86
N PHE A 264 10.11 3.29 16.94
CA PHE A 264 9.79 4.12 15.78
C PHE A 264 10.85 5.19 15.58
N GLY A 265 11.35 5.31 14.35
CA GLY A 265 12.26 6.37 13.92
C GLY A 265 11.49 7.54 13.34
N ILE A 266 11.67 8.73 13.91
CA ILE A 266 11.07 9.98 13.43
C ILE A 266 12.13 10.80 12.71
N LEU A 267 12.00 10.91 11.40
CA LEU A 267 12.94 11.61 10.53
C LEU A 267 12.23 12.76 9.81
N ALA A 268 12.83 13.95 9.78
CA ALA A 268 12.28 15.05 8.99
C ALA A 268 12.28 14.68 7.50
N LYS A 269 11.19 14.93 6.77
CA LYS A 269 11.09 14.60 5.33
C LYS A 269 12.14 15.29 4.46
N ASN A 270 12.61 16.45 4.90
CA ASN A 270 13.65 17.24 4.24
C ASN A 270 15.05 16.99 4.81
N ALA A 271 15.21 15.98 5.69
CA ALA A 271 16.51 15.60 6.21
C ALA A 271 17.47 15.27 5.06
N THR A 272 18.72 15.66 5.26
CA THR A 272 19.84 15.35 4.36
C THR A 272 20.82 14.36 4.99
N ASP A 273 20.61 14.05 6.27
CA ASP A 273 21.49 13.22 7.09
C ASP A 273 20.65 12.47 8.12
N ALA A 274 21.03 11.23 8.43
CA ALA A 274 20.27 10.37 9.35
C ALA A 274 20.53 10.66 10.83
N SER A 275 21.57 11.41 11.21
CA SER A 275 21.88 11.73 12.62
C SER A 275 20.78 12.51 13.34
N VAL A 276 19.87 13.14 12.58
CA VAL A 276 18.72 13.88 13.12
C VAL A 276 17.52 12.98 13.44
N ILE A 277 17.59 11.68 13.13
CA ILE A 277 16.52 10.74 13.43
C ILE A 277 16.35 10.61 14.95
N LYS A 278 15.09 10.63 15.39
CA LYS A 278 14.73 10.35 16.79
C LYS A 278 14.14 8.95 16.88
N TRP A 279 14.85 8.03 17.53
CA TRP A 279 14.35 6.70 17.84
C TRP A 279 13.58 6.71 19.16
N ILE A 280 12.34 6.24 19.14
CA ILE A 280 11.46 6.17 20.30
C ILE A 280 11.03 4.71 20.52
N ASP A 281 11.50 4.12 21.63
CA ASP A 281 11.19 2.75 22.01
C ASP A 281 9.67 2.57 22.21
N THR A 282 9.12 1.51 21.65
CA THR A 282 7.69 1.14 21.72
C THR A 282 7.58 -0.37 21.93
N PRO A 283 7.77 -0.88 23.16
CA PRO A 283 7.86 -2.31 23.41
C PRO A 283 6.59 -3.07 23.02
N ASP A 284 6.76 -4.35 22.67
CA ASP A 284 5.70 -5.32 22.32
C ASP A 284 4.78 -4.86 21.18
N CYS A 285 5.27 -4.04 20.26
CA CYS A 285 4.51 -3.46 19.15
C CYS A 285 5.05 -3.99 17.81
N PHE A 286 4.19 -4.67 17.07
CA PHE A 286 4.44 -5.05 15.69
C PHE A 286 3.22 -4.68 14.87
N CYS A 287 3.41 -3.80 13.89
CA CYS A 287 2.36 -3.35 12.99
C CYS A 287 2.77 -3.73 11.59
N PHE A 288 1.99 -4.61 10.95
CA PHE A 288 2.23 -4.90 9.55
C PHE A 288 1.89 -3.69 8.68
N HIS A 289 0.77 -3.01 8.98
CA HIS A 289 0.36 -1.78 8.30
C HIS A 289 0.20 -0.59 9.25
N LEU A 290 0.53 0.60 8.74
CA LEU A 290 0.34 1.89 9.40
C LEU A 290 -0.64 2.75 8.58
N TRP A 291 -1.86 2.93 9.08
CA TRP A 291 -2.96 3.53 8.33
C TRP A 291 -2.80 5.03 8.12
N ASN A 292 -2.30 5.75 9.13
CA ASN A 292 -2.01 7.17 9.04
C ASN A 292 -1.14 7.63 10.22
N ALA A 293 -0.50 8.79 10.08
CA ALA A 293 0.13 9.48 11.20
C ALA A 293 -0.04 11.00 11.08
N TRP A 294 0.04 11.71 12.21
CA TRP A 294 -0.01 13.18 12.23
C TRP A 294 0.75 13.75 13.43
N GLU A 295 1.02 15.06 13.36
CA GLU A 295 1.68 15.81 14.43
C GLU A 295 0.63 16.48 15.32
N GLU A 296 0.86 16.49 16.63
CA GLU A 296 0.14 17.28 17.63
C GLU A 296 1.15 18.20 18.34
N PRO A 297 1.39 19.42 17.79
CA PRO A 297 2.40 20.34 18.29
C PRO A 297 2.14 20.80 19.73
N GLU A 298 0.89 20.78 20.18
CA GLU A 298 0.50 21.18 21.53
C GLU A 298 1.09 20.23 22.60
N THR A 299 1.37 18.98 22.24
CA THR A 299 1.93 17.97 23.14
C THR A 299 3.34 17.51 22.75
N ASP A 300 3.87 18.03 21.64
CA ASP A 300 5.12 17.59 20.99
C ASP A 300 5.10 16.09 20.65
N GLU A 301 3.96 15.60 20.16
CA GLU A 301 3.77 14.19 19.84
C GLU A 301 3.51 13.97 18.35
N VAL A 302 3.98 12.82 17.87
CA VAL A 302 3.50 12.22 16.61
C VAL A 302 2.54 11.10 16.99
N VAL A 303 1.32 11.16 16.46
CA VAL A 303 0.31 10.11 16.62
C VAL A 303 0.36 9.21 15.40
N VAL A 304 0.43 7.91 15.61
CA VAL A 304 0.46 6.87 14.58
C VAL A 304 -0.73 5.95 14.81
N ILE A 305 -1.48 5.67 13.75
CA ILE A 305 -2.59 4.74 13.75
C ILE A 305 -2.15 3.51 12.97
N GLY A 306 -2.10 2.36 13.62
CA GLY A 306 -1.65 1.11 13.02
C GLY A 306 -2.36 -0.09 13.61
N SER A 307 -2.40 -1.17 12.84
CA SER A 307 -2.94 -2.44 13.33
C SER A 307 -1.82 -3.28 13.91
N CYS A 308 -1.83 -3.48 15.23
CA CYS A 308 -0.82 -4.30 15.91
C CYS A 308 -1.23 -5.77 15.89
N MET A 309 -0.33 -6.63 15.40
CA MET A 309 -0.55 -8.07 15.36
C MET A 309 0.11 -8.79 16.53
N THR A 310 -0.61 -9.76 17.10
CA THR A 310 -0.11 -10.68 18.12
C THR A 310 -0.51 -12.12 17.77
N PRO A 311 0.44 -13.07 17.71
CA PRO A 311 1.89 -12.84 17.73
C PRO A 311 2.42 -12.17 16.44
N PRO A 312 3.56 -11.44 16.50
CA PRO A 312 4.13 -10.70 15.37
C PRO A 312 4.42 -11.50 14.09
N ASP A 313 4.73 -12.80 14.23
CA ASP A 313 5.10 -13.68 13.13
C ASP A 313 3.96 -14.56 12.61
N SER A 314 2.73 -14.33 13.06
CA SER A 314 1.55 -15.12 12.62
C SER A 314 1.32 -15.10 11.12
N ILE A 315 1.82 -14.09 10.39
CA ILE A 315 1.72 -14.01 8.93
C ILE A 315 2.69 -15.00 8.26
N PHE A 316 3.86 -15.19 8.86
CA PHE A 316 5.00 -15.88 8.24
C PHE A 316 5.14 -17.32 8.72
N ASN A 317 4.73 -17.59 9.96
CA ASN A 317 4.91 -18.88 10.61
C ASN A 317 3.55 -19.49 10.97
N GLU A 318 3.48 -20.82 10.93
CA GLU A 318 2.34 -21.53 11.48
C GLU A 318 2.26 -21.24 12.98
N CYS A 319 1.13 -20.68 13.41
CA CYS A 319 0.82 -20.49 14.81
C CYS A 319 -0.51 -21.16 15.10
N ASP A 320 -0.55 -21.99 16.15
CA ASP A 320 -1.78 -22.60 16.64
C ASP A 320 -2.68 -21.58 17.36
N GLU A 321 -2.14 -20.42 17.74
CA GLU A 321 -2.89 -19.33 18.35
C GLU A 321 -3.63 -18.51 17.28
N SER A 322 -4.86 -18.08 17.61
CA SER A 322 -5.61 -17.18 16.75
C SER A 322 -4.90 -15.83 16.65
N LEU A 323 -4.49 -15.45 15.44
CA LEU A 323 -3.98 -14.10 15.14
C LEU A 323 -4.96 -13.05 15.68
N LYS A 324 -4.43 -12.11 16.46
CA LYS A 324 -5.13 -10.89 16.85
C LYS A 324 -4.50 -9.71 16.15
N SER A 325 -5.26 -9.01 15.32
CA SER A 325 -4.89 -7.70 14.80
C SER A 325 -5.81 -6.62 15.39
N VAL A 326 -5.20 -5.76 16.22
CA VAL A 326 -5.90 -4.76 17.01
C VAL A 326 -5.52 -3.38 16.50
N LEU A 327 -6.51 -2.50 16.28
CA LEU A 327 -6.25 -1.13 15.87
C LEU A 327 -5.77 -0.29 17.07
N PHE A 328 -4.54 0.21 17.00
CA PHE A 328 -3.90 0.99 18.05
C PHE A 328 -3.67 2.45 17.64
N GLU A 329 -3.83 3.33 18.62
CA GLU A 329 -3.23 4.67 18.62
C GLU A 329 -1.90 4.59 19.38
N ILE A 330 -0.82 4.94 18.71
CA ILE A 330 0.54 4.99 19.25
C ILE A 330 0.97 6.47 19.26
N ARG A 331 1.32 7.00 20.43
CA ARG A 331 1.73 8.41 20.57
C ARG A 331 3.20 8.46 20.94
N LEU A 332 3.98 9.18 20.15
CA LEU A 332 5.44 9.23 20.19
C LEU A 332 5.87 10.65 20.57
N ASN A 333 6.37 10.83 21.79
CA ASN A 333 6.70 12.16 22.29
C ASN A 333 8.14 12.55 21.91
N LEU A 334 8.28 13.56 21.04
CA LEU A 334 9.54 13.98 20.45
C LEU A 334 10.48 14.71 21.43
N ARG A 335 9.94 15.18 22.56
CA ARG A 335 10.70 15.87 23.62
C ARG A 335 11.22 14.90 24.68
N THR A 336 10.38 13.98 25.12
CA THR A 336 10.72 13.05 26.21
C THR A 336 11.31 11.73 25.72
N GLY A 337 11.14 11.39 24.44
CA GLY A 337 11.57 10.11 23.88
C GLY A 337 10.75 8.92 24.36
N LYS A 338 9.56 9.17 24.94
CA LYS A 338 8.66 8.12 25.43
C LYS A 338 7.52 7.88 24.45
N SER A 339 7.08 6.62 24.38
CA SER A 339 5.87 6.22 23.66
C SER A 339 4.74 5.89 24.64
N THR A 340 3.51 6.04 24.17
CA THR A 340 2.32 5.40 24.73
C THR A 340 1.55 4.70 23.63
N ARG A 341 0.76 3.70 23.99
CA ARG A 341 -0.14 3.03 23.05
C ARG A 341 -1.44 2.66 23.74
N ARG A 342 -2.54 2.71 23.00
CA ARG A 342 -3.85 2.24 23.46
C ARG A 342 -4.64 1.63 22.31
N PRO A 343 -5.44 0.58 22.55
CA PRO A 343 -6.43 0.16 21.57
C PRO A 343 -7.42 1.31 21.33
N ILE A 344 -7.84 1.48 20.07
CA ILE A 344 -8.83 2.50 19.70
C ILE A 344 -10.24 2.01 20.04
N THR A 345 -10.50 0.73 19.76
CA THR A 345 -11.77 0.05 20.01
C THR A 345 -11.81 -0.51 21.42
N SER A 346 -13.00 -0.58 22.01
CA SER A 346 -13.20 -1.27 23.29
C SER A 346 -13.14 -2.79 23.12
N ASP A 347 -12.87 -3.52 24.19
CA ASP A 347 -12.84 -5.00 24.16
C ASP A 347 -14.16 -5.61 23.65
N SER A 348 -15.30 -4.95 23.85
CA SER A 348 -16.60 -5.41 23.37
C SER A 348 -16.84 -5.16 21.88
N GLU A 349 -16.16 -4.18 21.28
CA GLU A 349 -16.22 -3.87 19.85
C GLU A 349 -15.02 -4.44 19.08
N GLN A 350 -14.10 -5.11 19.78
CA GLN A 350 -12.87 -5.64 19.20
C GLN A 350 -13.15 -6.70 18.14
N VAL A 351 -12.62 -6.46 16.95
CA VAL A 351 -12.63 -7.36 15.79
C VAL A 351 -11.27 -7.29 15.11
N ASN A 352 -10.88 -8.32 14.36
CA ASN A 352 -9.63 -8.28 13.60
C ASN A 352 -9.72 -7.28 12.45
N LEU A 353 -8.97 -6.17 12.54
CA LEU A 353 -8.98 -5.08 11.57
C LEU A 353 -7.63 -4.96 10.87
N GLU A 354 -7.62 -5.24 9.57
CA GLU A 354 -6.45 -5.15 8.70
C GLU A 354 -6.81 -4.53 7.36
N ALA A 355 -5.83 -4.45 6.46
CA ALA A 355 -5.96 -4.09 5.03
C ALA A 355 -7.07 -3.07 4.76
N GLY A 356 -6.74 -1.78 4.78
CA GLY A 356 -7.72 -0.72 4.56
C GLY A 356 -7.08 0.64 4.34
N MET A 357 -7.85 1.70 4.54
CA MET A 357 -7.37 3.06 4.31
C MET A 357 -8.11 4.13 5.10
N VAL A 358 -7.46 5.28 5.21
CA VAL A 358 -8.07 6.55 5.60
C VAL A 358 -8.41 7.38 4.35
N ASN A 359 -9.06 8.54 4.55
CA ASN A 359 -9.22 9.50 3.46
C ASN A 359 -7.84 9.97 2.98
N ARG A 360 -7.45 9.57 1.75
CA ARG A 360 -6.13 9.89 1.15
C ARG A 360 -5.83 11.39 1.07
N ASN A 361 -6.86 12.24 1.02
CA ASN A 361 -6.65 13.70 1.04
C ASN A 361 -6.13 14.18 2.40
N LEU A 362 -6.26 13.41 3.46
CA LEU A 362 -5.79 13.72 4.80
C LEU A 362 -4.59 12.87 5.22
N LEU A 363 -3.95 12.16 4.27
CA LEU A 363 -2.74 11.39 4.57
C LEU A 363 -1.65 12.30 5.15
N GLY A 364 -1.08 11.90 6.28
CA GLY A 364 -0.11 12.69 7.04
C GLY A 364 -0.70 13.80 7.91
N ARG A 365 -2.03 13.92 7.94
CA ARG A 365 -2.78 14.89 8.75
C ARG A 365 -3.81 14.16 9.60
N LYS A 366 -4.29 14.84 10.64
CA LYS A 366 -5.26 14.26 11.58
C LYS A 366 -6.53 13.83 10.84
N THR A 367 -6.88 12.56 10.99
CA THR A 367 -8.07 11.92 10.43
C THR A 367 -8.93 11.38 11.56
N ARG A 368 -10.25 11.43 11.37
CA ARG A 368 -11.23 10.84 12.29
C ARG A 368 -11.67 9.45 11.86
N PHE A 369 -11.69 9.14 10.57
CA PHE A 369 -12.27 7.88 10.09
C PHE A 369 -11.24 6.99 9.38
N ALA A 370 -11.27 5.70 9.73
CA ALA A 370 -10.57 4.64 9.02
C ALA A 370 -11.59 3.61 8.49
N TYR A 371 -11.29 3.04 7.32
CA TYR A 371 -12.09 1.98 6.70
C TYR A 371 -11.21 0.74 6.58
N LEU A 372 -11.47 -0.29 7.37
CA LEU A 372 -10.58 -1.45 7.52
C LEU A 372 -11.33 -2.75 7.24
N ALA A 373 -10.67 -3.73 6.63
CA ALA A 373 -11.22 -5.04 6.38
C ALA A 373 -11.50 -5.78 7.71
N LEU A 374 -12.66 -6.43 7.79
CA LEU A 374 -13.02 -7.33 8.89
C LEU A 374 -12.47 -8.73 8.59
N ALA A 375 -11.31 -9.06 9.12
CA ALA A 375 -10.60 -10.31 8.85
C ALA A 375 -11.13 -11.48 9.70
N GLU A 376 -12.43 -11.75 9.56
CA GLU A 376 -13.19 -12.74 10.33
C GLU A 376 -13.99 -13.65 9.39
N PRO A 377 -13.69 -14.97 9.29
CA PRO A 377 -12.55 -15.65 9.88
C PRO A 377 -11.26 -15.38 9.10
N TRP A 378 -10.12 -15.20 9.78
CA TRP A 378 -8.82 -15.11 9.12
C TRP A 378 -8.52 -16.32 8.21
N PRO A 379 -7.95 -16.14 7.01
CA PRO A 379 -7.58 -14.88 6.34
C PRO A 379 -8.69 -14.29 5.45
N LYS A 380 -9.92 -14.79 5.54
CA LYS A 380 -11.06 -14.30 4.75
C LYS A 380 -11.62 -13.01 5.36
N VAL A 381 -12.08 -12.12 4.49
CA VAL A 381 -12.64 -10.82 4.90
C VAL A 381 -14.16 -10.83 4.74
N SER A 382 -14.92 -10.89 5.84
CA SER A 382 -16.40 -10.98 5.80
C SER A 382 -17.11 -9.63 5.60
N GLY A 383 -16.37 -8.53 5.64
CA GLY A 383 -16.91 -7.19 5.53
C GLY A 383 -15.83 -6.13 5.69
N PHE A 384 -16.25 -4.90 5.96
CA PHE A 384 -15.36 -3.84 6.40
C PHE A 384 -15.98 -3.04 7.54
N ALA A 385 -15.16 -2.37 8.32
CA ALA A 385 -15.54 -1.49 9.40
C ALA A 385 -15.22 -0.04 9.05
N LYS A 386 -16.14 0.87 9.36
CA LYS A 386 -15.85 2.28 9.54
C LYS A 386 -15.58 2.52 11.02
N VAL A 387 -14.36 2.91 11.35
CA VAL A 387 -13.93 3.20 12.72
C VAL A 387 -13.82 4.71 12.91
N ASP A 388 -14.48 5.23 13.94
CA ASP A 388 -14.24 6.59 14.43
C ASP A 388 -13.05 6.57 15.41
N LEU A 389 -11.89 7.01 14.93
CA LEU A 389 -10.63 7.01 15.68
C LEU A 389 -10.66 7.88 16.93
N SER A 390 -11.59 8.85 16.99
CA SER A 390 -11.74 9.74 18.15
C SER A 390 -12.58 9.15 19.26
N THR A 391 -13.63 8.40 18.92
CA THR A 391 -14.57 7.82 19.89
C THR A 391 -14.40 6.33 20.13
N GLY A 392 -13.68 5.64 19.24
CA GLY A 392 -13.55 4.19 19.23
C GLY A 392 -14.72 3.45 18.59
N GLN A 393 -15.80 4.16 18.20
CA GLN A 393 -17.01 3.52 17.67
C GLN A 393 -16.73 2.79 16.35
N VAL A 394 -17.17 1.54 16.28
CA VAL A 394 -17.08 0.70 15.08
C VAL A 394 -18.45 0.52 14.43
N LYS A 395 -18.54 0.78 13.12
CA LYS A 395 -19.72 0.44 12.30
C LYS A 395 -19.34 -0.56 11.22
N ASN A 396 -19.91 -1.76 11.32
CA ASN A 396 -19.61 -2.87 10.43
C ASN A 396 -20.55 -2.89 9.22
N TYR A 397 -19.98 -3.15 8.05
CA TYR A 397 -20.69 -3.52 6.84
C TYR A 397 -20.35 -4.96 6.48
N ILE A 398 -21.30 -5.88 6.68
CA ILE A 398 -21.12 -7.32 6.45
C ILE A 398 -21.61 -7.68 5.05
N TYR A 399 -20.78 -8.39 4.27
CA TYR A 399 -21.11 -8.77 2.89
C TYR A 399 -22.25 -9.78 2.80
N GLY A 400 -22.44 -10.59 3.84
CA GLY A 400 -23.46 -11.63 3.96
C GLY A 400 -22.87 -13.03 4.02
N ASP A 401 -23.73 -14.03 4.16
CA ASP A 401 -23.33 -15.43 4.38
C ASP A 401 -22.51 -16.01 3.21
N GLN A 402 -21.32 -16.54 3.51
CA GLN A 402 -20.33 -17.06 2.56
C GLN A 402 -19.97 -16.07 1.45
N ARG A 403 -19.86 -14.79 1.83
CA ARG A 403 -19.42 -13.72 0.94
C ARG A 403 -18.23 -13.03 1.57
N TYR A 404 -17.15 -12.92 0.81
CA TYR A 404 -15.90 -12.38 1.31
C TYR A 404 -15.28 -11.42 0.31
N GLY A 405 -14.50 -10.47 0.81
CA GLY A 405 -13.84 -9.45 0.00
C GLY A 405 -12.36 -9.33 0.32
N GLY A 406 -11.88 -8.09 0.33
CA GLY A 406 -10.51 -7.71 0.68
C GLY A 406 -10.48 -6.25 1.15
N GLU A 407 -9.43 -5.52 0.75
CA GLU A 407 -9.25 -4.11 1.11
C GLU A 407 -10.42 -3.22 0.63
N PRO A 408 -11.10 -2.48 1.52
CA PRO A 408 -12.09 -1.48 1.15
C PRO A 408 -11.41 -0.20 0.66
N LEU A 409 -11.84 0.34 -0.49
CA LEU A 409 -11.32 1.58 -1.02
C LEU A 409 -12.25 2.77 -0.77
N PHE A 410 -11.82 3.75 0.02
CA PHE A 410 -12.50 5.03 0.17
C PHE A 410 -12.21 5.97 -1.00
N PHE A 411 -13.28 6.44 -1.63
CA PHE A 411 -13.30 7.41 -2.71
C PHE A 411 -14.07 8.66 -2.27
N PRO A 412 -13.40 9.81 -2.06
CA PRO A 412 -14.08 11.05 -1.67
C PRO A 412 -14.95 11.56 -2.82
N ARG A 413 -16.19 11.97 -2.52
CA ARG A 413 -17.09 12.56 -3.53
C ARG A 413 -16.48 13.82 -4.14
N ASN A 414 -15.91 14.65 -3.28
CA ASN A 414 -15.20 15.87 -3.65
C ASN A 414 -13.91 15.94 -2.81
N PRO A 415 -12.74 16.20 -3.42
CA PRO A 415 -11.49 16.40 -2.67
C PRO A 415 -11.57 17.50 -1.59
N ASN A 416 -12.47 18.47 -1.78
CA ASN A 416 -12.70 19.59 -0.88
C ASN A 416 -13.98 19.44 -0.04
N SER A 417 -14.50 18.22 0.15
CA SER A 417 -15.69 18.04 0.98
C SER A 417 -15.43 18.50 2.41
N LYS A 418 -16.45 19.09 3.04
CA LYS A 418 -16.38 19.56 4.43
C LYS A 418 -16.36 18.39 5.42
N ASN A 419 -17.04 17.30 5.07
CA ASN A 419 -17.10 16.09 5.90
C ASN A 419 -16.04 15.12 5.40
N GLU A 420 -15.19 14.65 6.31
CA GLU A 420 -14.08 13.74 6.01
C GLU A 420 -14.54 12.43 5.34
N ASP A 421 -15.72 11.94 5.70
CA ASP A 421 -16.33 10.70 5.25
C ASP A 421 -17.34 10.86 4.10
N ASP A 422 -17.47 12.06 3.51
CA ASP A 422 -18.34 12.28 2.35
C ASP A 422 -17.72 11.68 1.09
N GLY A 423 -18.13 10.44 0.81
CA GLY A 423 -17.64 9.66 -0.28
C GLY A 423 -18.26 8.27 -0.31
N TYR A 424 -17.53 7.36 -0.94
CA TYR A 424 -17.97 6.01 -1.25
C TYR A 424 -16.89 5.01 -0.87
N ILE A 425 -17.30 3.84 -0.40
CA ILE A 425 -16.44 2.66 -0.26
C ILE A 425 -16.68 1.75 -1.45
N LEU A 426 -15.60 1.39 -2.15
CA LEU A 426 -15.58 0.44 -3.23
C LEU A 426 -14.97 -0.85 -2.68
N ALA A 427 -15.70 -1.96 -2.78
CA ALA A 427 -15.25 -3.25 -2.26
C ALA A 427 -15.59 -4.38 -3.23
N PHE A 428 -14.58 -5.19 -3.60
CA PHE A 428 -14.83 -6.44 -4.29
C PHE A 428 -15.42 -7.47 -3.33
N VAL A 429 -16.44 -8.19 -3.78
CA VAL A 429 -17.10 -9.25 -3.01
C VAL A 429 -17.20 -10.48 -3.87
N HIS A 430 -16.71 -11.60 -3.36
CA HIS A 430 -16.86 -12.93 -3.94
C HIS A 430 -17.88 -13.73 -3.14
N ASN A 431 -18.87 -14.30 -3.83
CA ASN A 431 -19.88 -15.17 -3.24
C ASN A 431 -19.47 -16.63 -3.48
N GLU A 432 -19.05 -17.32 -2.42
CA GLU A 432 -18.54 -18.70 -2.51
C GLU A 432 -19.65 -19.74 -2.79
N LYS A 433 -20.94 -19.39 -2.57
CA LYS A 433 -22.07 -20.26 -2.94
C LYS A 433 -22.33 -20.27 -4.43
N THR A 434 -22.21 -19.12 -5.08
CA THR A 434 -22.53 -18.94 -6.50
C THR A 434 -21.30 -18.83 -7.39
N TRP A 435 -20.11 -18.73 -6.80
CA TRP A 435 -18.83 -18.51 -7.46
C TRP A 435 -18.79 -17.26 -8.35
N LYS A 436 -19.56 -16.23 -7.97
CA LYS A 436 -19.65 -14.95 -8.69
C LYS A 436 -18.97 -13.85 -7.88
N SER A 437 -18.33 -12.92 -8.59
CA SER A 437 -17.75 -11.72 -8.00
C SER A 437 -18.51 -10.47 -8.43
N GLU A 438 -18.52 -9.48 -7.56
CA GLU A 438 -19.13 -8.18 -7.78
C GLU A 438 -18.27 -7.07 -7.15
N LEU A 439 -18.48 -5.84 -7.60
CA LEU A 439 -17.97 -4.64 -6.94
C LEU A 439 -19.15 -3.92 -6.29
N GLN A 440 -19.11 -3.76 -4.98
CA GLN A 440 -20.09 -3.00 -4.21
C GLN A 440 -19.63 -1.56 -4.02
N ILE A 441 -20.58 -0.62 -4.15
CA ILE A 441 -20.38 0.81 -3.91
C ILE A 441 -21.28 1.21 -2.77
N VAL A 442 -20.67 1.52 -1.63
CA VAL A 442 -21.35 1.80 -0.36
C VAL A 442 -21.13 3.26 -0.01
N ASN A 443 -22.16 3.97 0.43
CA ASN A 443 -22.04 5.34 0.90
C ASN A 443 -21.27 5.38 2.24
N ALA A 444 -20.15 6.08 2.27
CA ALA A 444 -19.21 6.02 3.38
C ALA A 444 -19.71 6.73 4.66
N MET A 445 -20.73 7.60 4.56
CA MET A 445 -21.31 8.29 5.71
C MET A 445 -22.25 7.39 6.51
N ASN A 446 -23.13 6.68 5.79
CA ASN A 446 -24.25 5.93 6.38
C ASN A 446 -24.16 4.40 6.18
N LEU A 447 -23.15 3.92 5.44
CA LEU A 447 -22.91 2.52 5.09
C LEU A 447 -24.05 1.84 4.30
N HIS A 448 -24.89 2.63 3.61
CA HIS A 448 -25.90 2.07 2.71
C HIS A 448 -25.29 1.69 1.35
N LEU A 449 -25.65 0.50 0.85
CA LEU A 449 -25.28 0.05 -0.48
C LEU A 449 -26.05 0.84 -1.55
N GLU A 450 -25.32 1.53 -2.43
CA GLU A 450 -25.89 2.38 -3.48
C GLU A 450 -25.95 1.65 -4.82
N ALA A 451 -24.92 0.84 -5.12
CA ALA A 451 -24.85 0.07 -6.36
C ALA A 451 -24.00 -1.19 -6.23
N THR A 452 -24.30 -2.16 -7.09
CA THR A 452 -23.54 -3.40 -7.26
C THR A 452 -23.25 -3.61 -8.74
N VAL A 453 -21.97 -3.68 -9.10
CA VAL A 453 -21.52 -4.00 -10.46
C VAL A 453 -21.21 -5.49 -10.53
N LYS A 454 -21.91 -6.23 -11.40
CA LYS A 454 -21.70 -7.66 -11.58
C LYS A 454 -20.47 -7.90 -12.46
N LEU A 455 -19.50 -8.66 -11.96
CA LEU A 455 -18.26 -8.91 -12.70
C LEU A 455 -18.40 -10.14 -13.59
N PRO A 456 -17.74 -10.12 -14.76
CA PRO A 456 -17.92 -11.16 -15.77
C PRO A 456 -17.01 -12.38 -15.56
N SER A 457 -16.17 -12.35 -14.52
CA SER A 457 -15.32 -13.45 -14.07
C SER A 457 -15.20 -13.38 -12.55
N ARG A 458 -14.66 -14.44 -11.96
CA ARG A 458 -14.16 -14.41 -10.58
C ARG A 458 -13.05 -13.37 -10.46
N VAL A 459 -13.06 -12.63 -9.36
CA VAL A 459 -11.94 -11.81 -8.89
C VAL A 459 -11.38 -12.53 -7.66
N PRO A 460 -10.14 -13.05 -7.73
CA PRO A 460 -9.52 -13.71 -6.59
C PRO A 460 -9.27 -12.70 -5.46
N TYR A 461 -9.09 -13.20 -4.25
CA TYR A 461 -8.60 -12.36 -3.15
C TYR A 461 -7.23 -11.80 -3.53
N GLY A 462 -6.94 -10.56 -3.12
CA GLY A 462 -5.73 -9.85 -3.52
C GLY A 462 -5.27 -8.87 -2.44
N PHE A 463 -4.25 -8.08 -2.78
CA PHE A 463 -3.59 -7.11 -1.91
C PHE A 463 -4.09 -5.68 -2.17
N HIS A 464 -3.20 -4.69 -2.13
CA HIS A 464 -3.56 -3.27 -2.16
C HIS A 464 -4.04 -2.78 -3.53
N GLY A 465 -5.21 -2.13 -3.52
CA GLY A 465 -5.83 -1.48 -4.64
C GLY A 465 -5.60 0.04 -4.65
N THR A 466 -5.94 0.67 -5.77
CA THR A 466 -5.88 2.13 -5.88
C THR A 466 -6.97 2.65 -6.80
N PHE A 467 -7.28 3.94 -6.68
CA PHE A 467 -8.23 4.63 -7.56
C PHE A 467 -7.51 5.77 -8.27
N ILE A 468 -7.76 5.89 -9.58
CA ILE A 468 -7.19 6.92 -10.43
C ILE A 468 -8.35 7.68 -11.05
N SER A 469 -8.40 9.00 -10.83
CA SER A 469 -9.45 9.83 -11.42
C SER A 469 -9.25 9.94 -12.93
N SER A 470 -10.33 10.24 -13.67
CA SER A 470 -10.22 10.47 -15.12
C SER A 470 -9.25 11.63 -15.43
N LYS A 471 -9.27 12.68 -14.62
CA LYS A 471 -8.37 13.85 -14.75
C LYS A 471 -6.91 13.49 -14.52
N ASP A 472 -6.64 12.57 -13.60
CA ASP A 472 -5.27 12.10 -13.37
C ASP A 472 -4.84 11.18 -14.51
N LEU A 473 -5.75 10.31 -14.97
CA LEU A 473 -5.49 9.42 -16.09
C LEU A 473 -5.23 10.15 -17.42
N GLU A 474 -5.79 11.36 -17.61
CA GLU A 474 -5.48 12.24 -18.75
C GLU A 474 -4.01 12.69 -18.77
N LYS A 475 -3.34 12.71 -17.61
CA LYS A 475 -1.91 13.05 -17.49
C LYS A 475 -1.01 11.85 -17.76
N GLN A 476 -1.59 10.69 -18.07
CA GLN A 476 -0.82 9.48 -18.32
C GLN A 476 0.02 9.64 -19.59
N ALA A 477 1.33 9.52 -19.41
CA ALA A 477 2.31 9.64 -20.48
C ALA A 477 2.15 8.53 -21.54
#